data_AF-A0A832GH09-F1
#
_entry.id   AF-A0A832GH09-F1
#
_cell.length_a   1.000
_cell.length_b   1.000
_cell.length_c   1.000
_cell.angle_alpha   90.00
_cell.angle_beta   90.00
_cell.angle_gamma   90.00
#
_symmetry.space_group_name_H-M   'P 1'
#
loop_
_entity.id
_entity.type
_entity.pdbx_description
1 polymer ?
#
loop_
_entity_poly.entity_id
_entity_poly.type
_entity_poly.pdbx_seq_one_letter_code
_entity_poly.pdbx_strand_id
1 'polypeptide(L)'
;MNENPRDDLLRYYETELDYLHSAGAAFAKKYPKIASRLELSASQSGDPHVERLIEAFAFIAARIQLNIDAEFPEISYALLDNLYPHFLEPIPSMSVARLVMDPTANVSAPITIPRDATLHAELSEGYSLTFRTAYPLTLYPFEVDRVEVCEPGLFPPDPTLDNAASVIRIRIRSATLPIAHFAPSYLRF
;
A
#
# COMPACT_ATOMS: atom_id res chain seq x y z
N MET A 1 -13.85 9.54 -1.83
CA MET A 1 -14.83 8.76 -2.59
C MET A 1 -16.08 8.75 -1.74
N ASN A 2 -17.11 9.51 -2.11
CA ASN A 2 -18.29 9.68 -1.25
C ASN A 2 -19.06 8.35 -1.20
N GLU A 3 -19.41 7.89 -0.01
CA GLU A 3 -19.98 6.55 0.27
C GLU A 3 -21.45 6.39 -0.15
N ASN A 4 -22.02 7.30 -0.95
CA ASN A 4 -23.44 7.25 -1.28
C ASN A 4 -23.68 7.38 -2.79
N PRO A 5 -23.83 6.26 -3.52
CA PRO A 5 -24.07 6.27 -4.97
C PRO A 5 -25.34 7.01 -5.39
N ARG A 6 -26.26 7.27 -4.45
CA ARG A 6 -27.45 8.10 -4.68
C ARG A 6 -27.13 9.60 -4.78
N ASP A 7 -26.12 10.07 -4.03
CA ASP A 7 -25.73 11.48 -4.03
C ASP A 7 -24.96 11.83 -5.32
N ASP A 8 -24.20 10.87 -5.86
CA ASP A 8 -23.49 11.05 -7.13
C ASP A 8 -24.48 11.13 -8.30
N LEU A 9 -25.48 10.24 -8.38
CA LEU A 9 -26.46 10.26 -9.47
C LEU A 9 -27.27 11.56 -9.50
N LEU A 10 -27.65 12.10 -8.33
CA LEU A 10 -28.36 13.37 -8.24
C LEU A 10 -27.51 14.51 -8.84
N ARG A 11 -26.22 14.57 -8.51
CA ARG A 11 -25.31 15.57 -9.05
C ARG A 11 -25.17 15.48 -10.57
N TYR A 12 -25.02 14.26 -11.13
CA TYR A 12 -24.99 14.07 -12.58
C TYR A 12 -26.32 14.46 -13.22
N TYR A 13 -27.44 14.13 -12.60
CA TYR A 13 -28.76 14.51 -13.07
C TYR A 13 -28.94 16.02 -13.13
N GLU A 14 -28.61 16.74 -12.06
CA GLU A 14 -28.69 18.21 -12.02
C GLU A 14 -27.77 18.84 -13.08
N THR A 15 -26.55 18.32 -13.23
CA THR A 15 -25.59 18.78 -14.24
C THR A 15 -26.13 18.58 -15.67
N GLU A 16 -26.68 17.40 -15.97
CA GLU A 16 -27.26 17.10 -17.29
C GLU A 16 -28.53 17.91 -17.54
N LEU A 17 -29.35 18.15 -16.52
CA LEU A 17 -30.55 18.97 -16.63
C LEU A 17 -30.20 20.42 -16.98
N ASP A 18 -29.23 21.00 -16.25
CA ASP A 18 -28.72 22.36 -16.51
C ASP A 18 -28.09 22.46 -17.91
N TYR A 19 -27.37 21.42 -18.34
CA TYR A 19 -26.81 21.34 -19.68
C TYR A 19 -27.89 21.32 -20.76
N LEU A 20 -28.93 20.49 -20.60
CA LEU A 20 -30.04 20.39 -21.56
C LEU A 20 -30.83 21.69 -21.64
N HIS A 21 -31.08 22.36 -20.52
CA HIS A 21 -31.72 23.68 -20.52
C HIS A 21 -30.86 24.72 -21.24
N SER A 22 -29.56 24.77 -20.95
CA SER A 22 -28.62 25.67 -21.61
C SER A 22 -28.52 25.42 -23.12
N ALA A 23 -28.46 24.15 -23.52
CA ALA A 23 -28.44 23.73 -24.92
C ALA A 23 -29.77 24.02 -25.62
N GLY A 24 -30.90 23.80 -24.95
CA GLY A 24 -32.24 24.16 -25.40
C GLY A 24 -32.39 25.66 -25.63
N ALA A 25 -31.87 26.49 -24.72
CA ALA A 25 -31.84 27.95 -24.85
C ALA A 25 -31.03 28.40 -26.07
N ALA A 26 -29.86 27.79 -26.29
CA ALA A 26 -29.04 28.06 -27.46
C ALA A 26 -29.73 27.62 -28.76
N PHE A 27 -30.39 26.46 -28.76
CA PHE A 27 -31.19 25.98 -29.89
C PHE A 27 -32.35 26.93 -30.21
N ALA A 28 -33.04 27.43 -29.17
CA ALA A 28 -34.16 28.35 -29.33
C ALA A 28 -33.75 29.68 -29.96
N LYS A 29 -32.59 30.23 -29.58
CA LYS A 29 -32.03 31.43 -30.22
C LYS A 29 -31.74 31.21 -31.71
N LYS A 30 -31.28 30.00 -32.07
CA LYS A 30 -30.92 29.67 -33.46
C LYS A 30 -32.15 29.34 -34.33
N TYR A 31 -33.17 28.71 -33.75
CA TYR A 31 -34.36 28.23 -34.48
C TYR A 31 -35.67 28.64 -33.79
N PRO A 32 -36.00 29.94 -33.76
CA PRO A 32 -37.12 30.46 -32.98
C PRO A 32 -38.49 29.88 -33.40
N LYS A 33 -38.69 29.58 -34.70
CA LYS A 33 -39.94 28.97 -35.19
C LYS A 33 -40.18 27.55 -34.67
N ILE A 34 -39.13 26.80 -34.37
CA ILE A 34 -39.22 25.43 -33.87
C ILE A 34 -39.37 25.48 -32.35
N ALA A 35 -38.54 26.30 -31.69
CA ALA A 35 -38.60 26.49 -30.24
C ALA A 35 -39.94 27.05 -29.76
N SER A 36 -40.58 27.93 -30.53
CA SER A 36 -41.92 28.44 -30.20
C SER A 36 -43.00 27.36 -30.18
N ARG A 37 -42.83 26.25 -30.92
CA ARG A 37 -43.77 25.12 -30.92
C ARG A 37 -43.59 24.20 -29.72
N LEU A 38 -42.39 24.21 -29.14
CA LEU A 38 -42.00 23.39 -27.99
C LEU A 38 -41.98 24.21 -26.70
N GLU A 39 -42.36 25.49 -26.77
CA GLU A 39 -42.33 26.44 -25.64
C GLU A 39 -40.97 26.48 -24.91
N LEU A 40 -39.87 26.25 -25.65
CA LEU A 40 -38.52 26.22 -25.08
C LEU A 40 -38.08 27.63 -24.67
N SER A 41 -37.86 27.82 -23.37
CA SER A 41 -37.28 29.04 -22.82
C SER A 41 -35.84 28.82 -22.33
N ALA A 42 -35.22 29.87 -21.79
CA ALA A 42 -33.82 29.81 -21.35
C ALA A 42 -33.59 28.97 -20.08
N SER A 43 -34.62 28.73 -19.27
CA SER A 43 -34.52 28.02 -18.00
C SER A 43 -35.47 26.83 -17.87
N GLN A 44 -36.59 26.82 -18.60
CA GLN A 44 -37.57 25.74 -18.52
C GLN A 44 -38.51 25.74 -19.73
N SER A 45 -39.01 24.59 -20.15
CA SER A 45 -40.07 24.52 -21.14
C SER A 45 -41.42 24.97 -20.53
N GLY A 46 -42.18 25.79 -21.27
CA GLY A 46 -43.56 26.14 -20.89
C GLY A 46 -44.51 24.95 -20.91
N ASP A 47 -44.25 23.97 -21.77
CA ASP A 47 -45.00 22.72 -21.87
C ASP A 47 -44.51 21.70 -20.82
N PRO A 48 -45.35 21.28 -19.85
CA PRO A 48 -44.98 20.31 -18.81
C PRO A 48 -44.67 18.90 -19.33
N HIS A 49 -45.08 18.55 -20.55
CA HIS A 49 -44.74 17.27 -21.19
C HIS A 49 -43.35 17.30 -21.81
N VAL A 50 -42.99 18.41 -22.44
CA VAL A 50 -41.63 18.62 -22.97
C VAL A 50 -40.64 18.70 -21.82
N GLU A 51 -40.96 19.39 -20.73
CA GLU A 51 -40.10 19.47 -19.56
C GLU A 51 -39.84 18.08 -18.94
N ARG A 52 -40.90 17.26 -18.75
CA ARG A 52 -40.74 15.88 -18.26
C ARG A 52 -39.90 15.01 -19.20
N LEU A 53 -39.96 15.27 -20.51
CA LEU A 53 -39.12 14.55 -21.47
C LEU A 53 -37.64 14.96 -21.31
N ILE A 54 -37.37 16.25 -21.07
CA ILE A 54 -36.03 16.76 -20.79
C ILE A 54 -35.50 16.16 -19.48
N GLU A 55 -36.29 16.15 -18.41
CA GLU A 55 -35.95 15.51 -17.13
C GLU A 55 -35.67 14.01 -17.30
N ALA A 56 -36.54 13.27 -18.01
CA ALA A 56 -36.32 11.85 -18.25
C ALA A 56 -35.04 11.59 -19.06
N PHE A 57 -34.73 12.45 -20.03
CA PHE A 57 -33.52 12.34 -20.84
C PHE A 57 -32.27 12.68 -20.02
N ALA A 58 -32.29 13.75 -19.22
CA ALA A 58 -31.23 14.09 -18.26
C ALA A 58 -30.95 12.92 -17.32
N PHE A 59 -31.99 12.25 -16.81
CA PHE A 59 -31.82 11.09 -15.93
C PHE A 59 -31.11 9.92 -16.63
N ILE A 60 -31.46 9.63 -17.89
CA ILE A 60 -30.79 8.57 -18.66
C ILE A 60 -29.34 8.95 -18.97
N ALA A 61 -29.10 10.20 -19.42
CA ALA A 61 -27.77 10.71 -19.73
C ALA A 61 -26.85 10.67 -18.50
N ALA A 62 -27.36 11.14 -17.35
CA ALA A 62 -26.65 11.12 -16.08
C ALA A 62 -26.20 9.71 -15.67
N ARG A 63 -27.05 8.70 -15.88
CA ARG A 63 -26.69 7.30 -15.61
C ARG A 63 -25.61 6.78 -16.54
N ILE A 64 -25.66 7.15 -17.83
CA ILE A 64 -24.63 6.77 -18.80
C ILE A 64 -23.30 7.39 -18.39
N GLN A 65 -23.30 8.69 -18.09
CA GLN A 65 -22.08 9.41 -17.69
C GLN A 65 -21.49 8.83 -16.39
N LEU A 66 -22.34 8.59 -15.39
CA LEU A 66 -21.93 7.94 -14.14
C LEU A 66 -21.30 6.56 -14.39
N ASN A 67 -21.88 5.75 -15.28
CA ASN A 67 -21.32 4.44 -15.62
C ASN A 67 -19.97 4.56 -16.33
N ILE A 68 -19.85 5.47 -17.30
CA ILE A 68 -18.58 5.72 -18.02
C ILE A 68 -17.47 6.11 -17.04
N ASP A 69 -17.77 7.04 -16.13
CA ASP A 69 -16.79 7.52 -15.15
C ASP A 69 -16.43 6.44 -14.13
N ALA A 70 -17.36 5.53 -13.81
CA ALA A 70 -17.11 4.39 -12.94
C ALA A 70 -16.22 3.31 -13.59
N GLU A 71 -16.32 3.12 -14.91
CA GLU A 71 -15.53 2.13 -15.67
C GLU A 71 -14.11 2.64 -16.04
N PHE A 72 -13.89 3.95 -16.03
CA PHE A 72 -12.60 4.55 -16.42
C PHE A 72 -11.36 4.02 -15.64
N PRO A 73 -11.43 3.77 -14.31
CA PRO A 73 -10.32 3.18 -13.56
C PRO A 73 -9.90 1.80 -14.06
N GLU A 74 -10.81 1.00 -14.62
CA GLU A 74 -10.49 -0.35 -15.13
C GLU A 74 -9.49 -0.28 -16.29
N ILE A 75 -9.62 0.73 -17.16
CA ILE A 75 -8.71 0.94 -18.28
C ILE A 75 -7.31 1.27 -17.77
N SER A 76 -7.22 2.14 -16.76
CA SER A 76 -5.95 2.53 -16.15
C SER A 76 -5.29 1.35 -15.44
N TYR A 77 -6.10 0.52 -14.76
CA TYR A 77 -5.64 -0.70 -14.12
C TYR A 77 -5.09 -1.70 -15.14
N ALA A 78 -5.83 -2.00 -16.21
CA ALA A 78 -5.39 -2.92 -17.26
C ALA A 78 -4.11 -2.48 -17.96
N LEU A 79 -3.93 -1.16 -18.17
CA LEU A 79 -2.71 -0.61 -18.72
C LEU A 79 -1.51 -0.78 -17.75
N LEU A 80 -1.71 -0.47 -16.47
CA LEU A 80 -0.68 -0.62 -15.44
C LEU A 80 -0.31 -2.08 -15.23
N ASP A 81 -1.27 -3.00 -15.32
CA ASP A 81 -1.01 -4.44 -15.24
C ASP A 81 -0.09 -4.93 -16.35
N ASN A 82 -0.19 -4.35 -17.55
CA ASN A 82 0.68 -4.70 -18.67
C ASN A 82 2.08 -4.05 -18.58
N LEU A 83 2.15 -2.78 -18.17
CA LEU A 83 3.40 -2.00 -18.18
C LEU A 83 4.21 -2.13 -16.88
N TYR A 84 3.55 -2.11 -15.73
CA TYR A 84 4.14 -2.10 -14.39
C TYR A 84 3.35 -3.00 -13.41
N PRO A 85 3.35 -4.34 -13.58
CA PRO A 85 2.58 -5.25 -12.75
C PRO A 85 2.87 -5.11 -11.24
N HIS A 86 4.14 -4.84 -10.89
CA HIS A 86 4.63 -4.70 -9.52
C HIS A 86 4.05 -3.52 -8.73
N PHE A 87 3.32 -2.60 -9.37
CA PHE A 87 2.58 -1.53 -8.67
C PHE A 87 1.18 -1.95 -8.25
N LEU A 88 0.65 -3.01 -8.87
CA LEU A 88 -0.65 -3.57 -8.57
C LEU A 88 -0.54 -4.82 -7.67
N GLU A 89 0.64 -5.45 -7.66
CA GLU A 89 0.91 -6.60 -6.80
C GLU A 89 0.82 -6.22 -5.30
N PRO A 90 0.07 -6.98 -4.49
CA PRO A 90 0.01 -6.75 -3.06
C PRO A 90 1.37 -7.06 -2.41
N ILE A 91 1.77 -6.21 -1.46
CA ILE A 91 2.97 -6.45 -0.65
C ILE A 91 2.68 -7.61 0.32
N PRO A 92 3.47 -8.70 0.28
CA PRO A 92 3.25 -9.82 1.19
C PRO A 92 3.57 -9.43 2.63
N SER A 93 2.97 -10.14 3.59
CA SER A 93 3.33 -10.00 5.00
C SER A 93 4.81 -10.35 5.22
N MET A 94 5.52 -9.49 5.94
CA MET A 94 6.95 -9.66 6.27
C MET A 94 7.14 -9.54 7.79
N SER A 95 8.07 -10.32 8.34
CA SER A 95 8.41 -10.28 9.76
C SER A 95 9.89 -10.60 9.97
N VAL A 96 10.43 -10.21 11.13
CA VAL A 96 11.79 -10.52 11.56
C VAL A 96 11.74 -11.70 12.53
N ALA A 97 12.29 -12.84 12.11
CA ALA A 97 12.40 -14.03 12.94
C ALA A 97 13.82 -14.14 13.55
N ARG A 98 13.89 -14.38 14.86
CA ARG A 98 15.14 -14.72 15.55
C ARG A 98 15.31 -16.23 15.57
N LEU A 99 16.34 -16.73 14.90
CA LEU A 99 16.73 -18.14 14.97
C LEU A 99 17.79 -18.32 16.05
N VAL A 100 17.52 -19.21 16.99
CA VAL A 100 18.43 -19.53 18.10
C VAL A 100 18.80 -21.00 17.97
N MET A 101 20.09 -21.31 18.13
CA MET A 101 20.51 -22.70 18.19
C MET A 101 20.13 -23.29 19.53
N ASP A 102 19.68 -24.55 19.50
CA ASP A 102 19.35 -25.29 20.71
C ASP A 102 20.61 -25.40 21.59
N PRO A 103 20.58 -24.87 22.84
CA PRO A 103 21.71 -24.95 23.76
C PRO A 103 22.10 -26.38 24.14
N THR A 104 21.19 -27.33 23.99
CA THR A 104 21.41 -28.75 24.32
C THR A 104 22.01 -29.53 23.16
N ALA A 105 21.86 -29.03 21.93
CA ALA A 105 22.57 -29.56 20.80
C ALA A 105 24.04 -29.14 20.94
N ASN A 106 24.95 -30.09 21.15
CA ASN A 106 26.40 -29.86 21.24
C ASN A 106 26.99 -29.41 19.89
N VAL A 107 26.50 -28.30 19.36
CA VAL A 107 26.88 -27.72 18.07
C VAL A 107 28.10 -26.84 18.32
N SER A 108 29.27 -27.37 17.98
CA SER A 108 30.55 -26.66 18.04
C SER A 108 30.91 -25.95 16.73
N ALA A 109 30.06 -26.05 15.69
CA ALA A 109 30.31 -25.49 14.36
C ALA A 109 29.19 -24.52 13.93
N PRO A 110 29.50 -23.47 13.15
CA PRO A 110 28.48 -22.59 12.59
C PRO A 110 27.53 -23.34 11.63
N ILE A 111 26.24 -22.98 11.65
CA ILE A 111 25.21 -23.55 10.76
C ILE A 111 24.78 -22.50 9.75
N THR A 112 24.88 -22.82 8.46
CA THR A 112 24.38 -21.93 7.40
C THR A 112 22.96 -22.33 7.00
N ILE A 113 22.03 -21.40 7.09
CA ILE A 113 20.66 -21.54 6.58
C ILE A 113 20.60 -20.86 5.21
N PRO A 114 20.15 -21.57 4.17
CA PRO A 114 20.06 -21.01 2.83
C PRO A 114 18.97 -19.93 2.76
N ARG A 115 19.02 -19.14 1.68
CA ARG A 115 17.88 -18.34 1.26
C ARG A 115 16.69 -19.27 0.95
N ASP A 116 15.48 -18.74 1.12
CA ASP A 116 14.21 -19.42 0.88
C ASP A 116 13.95 -20.63 1.81
N ALA A 117 14.66 -20.70 2.94
CA ALA A 117 14.37 -21.68 3.98
C ALA A 117 12.98 -21.41 4.57
N THR A 118 12.17 -22.47 4.65
CA THR A 118 10.78 -22.41 5.11
C THR A 118 10.70 -22.21 6.62
N LEU A 119 9.88 -21.25 7.05
CA LEU A 119 9.55 -21.01 8.45
C LEU A 119 8.03 -21.13 8.62
N HIS A 120 7.58 -21.91 9.60
CA HIS A 120 6.17 -22.06 9.92
C HIS A 120 5.83 -21.22 11.15
N ALA A 121 4.79 -20.40 11.05
CA ALA A 121 4.25 -19.63 12.16
C ALA A 121 2.82 -20.10 12.42
N GLU A 122 2.54 -20.55 13.63
CA GLU A 122 1.18 -20.88 14.07
C GLU A 122 0.53 -19.64 14.66
N LEU A 123 -0.70 -19.36 14.23
CA LEU A 123 -1.50 -18.27 14.73
C LEU A 123 -2.53 -18.79 15.73
N SER A 124 -2.98 -17.91 16.63
CA SER A 124 -4.22 -18.14 17.37
C SER A 124 -5.34 -18.42 16.38
N GLU A 125 -6.19 -19.40 16.67
CA GLU A 125 -7.28 -19.92 15.81
C GLU A 125 -6.90 -21.02 14.80
N GLY A 126 -5.68 -21.58 14.88
CA GLY A 126 -5.34 -22.81 14.15
C GLY A 126 -4.93 -22.61 12.69
N TYR A 127 -4.72 -21.35 12.28
CA TYR A 127 -4.10 -21.04 10.99
C TYR A 127 -2.58 -21.18 11.09
N SER A 128 -1.96 -21.73 10.04
CA SER A 128 -0.50 -21.74 9.89
C SER A 128 -0.09 -20.88 8.69
N LEU A 129 0.85 -19.98 8.92
CA LEU A 129 1.49 -19.19 7.87
C LEU A 129 2.86 -19.79 7.55
N THR A 130 3.23 -19.70 6.28
CA THR A 130 4.55 -20.13 5.81
C THR A 130 5.32 -18.93 5.31
N PHE A 131 6.44 -18.65 5.97
CA PHE A 131 7.40 -17.62 5.57
C PHE A 131 8.64 -18.26 4.96
N ARG A 132 9.45 -17.44 4.30
CA ARG A 132 10.74 -17.84 3.71
C ARG A 132 11.83 -16.85 4.11
N THR A 133 13.04 -17.35 4.35
CA THR A 133 14.20 -16.49 4.60
C THR A 133 14.55 -15.69 3.34
N ALA A 134 14.75 -14.38 3.47
CA ALA A 134 15.04 -13.51 2.32
C ALA A 134 16.50 -13.62 1.81
N TYR A 135 17.41 -14.18 2.61
CA TYR A 135 18.84 -14.28 2.32
C TYR A 135 19.50 -15.42 3.09
N PRO A 136 20.69 -15.90 2.68
CA PRO A 136 21.44 -16.87 3.47
C PRO A 136 21.95 -16.23 4.76
N LEU A 137 21.89 -16.97 5.87
CA LEU A 137 22.40 -16.54 7.17
C LEU A 137 23.25 -17.64 7.82
N THR A 138 24.23 -17.25 8.62
CA THR A 138 25.08 -18.19 9.38
C THR A 138 24.83 -17.99 10.85
N LEU A 139 24.37 -19.05 11.52
CA LEU A 139 24.17 -19.11 12.96
C LEU A 139 25.46 -19.56 13.64
N TYR A 140 25.91 -18.77 14.61
CA TYR A 140 27.10 -19.06 15.41
C TYR A 140 26.74 -19.48 16.82
N PRO A 141 27.51 -20.38 17.47
CA PRO A 141 27.20 -20.92 18.80
C PRO A 141 27.62 -19.95 19.90
N PHE A 142 27.19 -18.70 19.76
CA PHE A 142 27.33 -17.64 20.74
C PHE A 142 26.13 -16.71 20.64
N GLU A 143 25.83 -16.00 21.72
CA GLU A 143 24.71 -15.07 21.82
C GLU A 143 25.17 -13.72 22.36
N VAL A 144 24.43 -12.67 22.02
CA VAL A 144 24.60 -11.36 22.64
C VAL A 144 23.96 -11.40 24.02
N ASP A 145 24.80 -11.29 25.06
CA ASP A 145 24.39 -11.33 26.47
C ASP A 145 23.92 -9.95 26.94
N ARG A 146 24.62 -8.89 26.54
CA ARG A 146 24.31 -7.53 26.99
C ARG A 146 24.76 -6.48 25.99
N VAL A 147 23.96 -5.44 25.82
CA VAL A 147 24.31 -4.24 25.04
C VAL A 147 24.10 -3.03 25.94
N GLU A 148 25.12 -2.19 26.07
CA GLU A 148 25.09 -0.99 26.92
C GLU A 148 25.71 0.19 26.21
N VAL A 149 25.19 1.39 26.50
CA VAL A 149 25.85 2.65 26.13
C VAL A 149 26.65 3.13 27.34
N CYS A 150 27.92 3.42 27.13
CA CYS A 150 28.89 3.79 28.15
C CYS A 150 29.58 5.12 27.77
N GLU A 151 30.09 5.82 28.77
CA GLU A 151 30.96 6.97 28.54
C GLU A 151 32.37 6.53 28.13
N PRO A 152 33.05 7.25 27.22
CA PRO A 152 34.41 6.89 26.78
C PRO A 152 35.42 6.77 27.93
N GLY A 153 35.28 7.60 28.98
CA GLY A 153 36.19 7.61 30.13
C GLY A 153 36.17 6.35 30.99
N LEU A 154 35.23 5.41 30.77
CA LEU A 154 35.20 4.11 31.45
C LEU A 154 36.17 3.08 30.85
N PHE A 155 36.81 3.40 29.72
CA PHE A 155 37.74 2.53 29.01
C PHE A 155 39.18 3.08 29.08
N PRO A 156 40.21 2.21 28.93
CA PRO A 156 41.59 2.66 28.85
C PRO A 156 41.77 3.72 27.75
N PRO A 157 42.71 4.67 27.92
CA PRO A 157 42.95 5.70 26.92
C PRO A 157 43.36 5.05 25.60
N ASP A 158 42.53 5.27 24.58
CA ASP A 158 42.71 4.83 23.21
C ASP A 158 42.52 6.05 22.30
N PRO A 159 43.45 6.35 21.37
CA PRO A 159 43.33 7.50 20.46
C PRO A 159 42.02 7.54 19.65
N THR A 160 41.37 6.39 19.46
CA THR A 160 40.07 6.30 18.78
C THR A 160 38.89 6.82 19.63
N LEU A 161 39.08 6.94 20.95
CA LEU A 161 38.07 7.39 21.90
C LEU A 161 38.14 8.89 22.22
N ASP A 162 39.23 9.57 21.84
CA ASP A 162 39.49 10.98 22.19
C ASP A 162 38.42 11.96 21.70
N ASN A 163 37.68 11.61 20.64
CA ASN A 163 36.57 12.39 20.11
C ASN A 163 35.23 11.62 20.08
N ALA A 164 35.14 10.51 20.82
CA ALA A 164 33.91 9.72 20.88
C ALA A 164 32.91 10.36 21.85
N ALA A 165 31.65 10.55 21.44
CA ALA A 165 30.60 11.06 22.32
C ALA A 165 30.05 9.96 23.26
N SER A 166 30.07 8.71 22.83
CA SER A 166 29.61 7.54 23.58
C SER A 166 30.24 6.26 23.02
N VAL A 167 30.22 5.20 23.83
CA VAL A 167 30.74 3.87 23.47
C VAL A 167 29.62 2.85 23.61
N ILE A 168 29.39 2.03 22.58
CA ILE A 168 28.48 0.87 22.68
C ILE A 168 29.29 -0.35 23.08
N ARG A 169 29.02 -0.88 24.28
CA ARG A 169 29.62 -2.12 24.78
C ARG A 169 28.68 -3.28 24.51
N ILE A 170 29.14 -4.20 23.67
CA ILE A 170 28.44 -5.46 23.39
C ILE A 170 29.18 -6.60 24.08
N ARG A 171 28.50 -7.30 24.99
CA ARG A 171 29.00 -8.53 25.61
C ARG A 171 28.41 -9.72 24.87
N ILE A 172 29.29 -10.59 24.40
CA ILE A 172 28.94 -11.82 23.71
C ILE A 172 29.35 -12.99 24.59
N ARG A 173 28.48 -13.99 24.70
CA ARG A 173 28.73 -15.22 25.45
C ARG A 173 28.76 -16.41 24.49
N SER A 174 29.77 -17.26 24.60
CA SER A 174 29.81 -18.56 23.93
C SER A 174 29.94 -19.67 24.96
N ALA A 175 29.20 -20.75 24.76
CA ALA A 175 29.18 -21.89 25.69
C ALA A 175 30.30 -22.91 25.43
N THR A 176 30.80 -23.00 24.19
CA THR A 176 31.68 -24.09 23.76
C THR A 176 33.11 -23.64 23.51
N LEU A 177 33.31 -22.64 22.66
CA LEU A 177 34.63 -22.21 22.20
C LEU A 177 34.78 -20.69 22.24
N PRO A 178 36.02 -20.15 22.37
CA PRO A 178 36.26 -18.72 22.24
C PRO A 178 35.79 -18.19 20.88
N ILE A 179 35.25 -16.97 20.84
CA ILE A 179 34.70 -16.35 19.61
C ILE A 179 35.74 -16.31 18.48
N ALA A 180 37.01 -16.11 18.83
CA ALA A 180 38.13 -16.07 17.90
C ALA A 180 38.28 -17.37 17.08
N HIS A 181 37.84 -18.51 17.62
CA HIS A 181 37.88 -19.80 16.91
C HIS A 181 36.97 -19.81 15.68
N PHE A 182 35.83 -19.11 15.74
CA PHE A 182 34.86 -19.08 14.65
C PHE A 182 35.24 -18.11 13.53
N ALA A 183 36.21 -17.21 13.79
CA ALA A 183 36.76 -16.22 12.85
C ALA A 183 35.72 -15.67 11.84
N PRO A 184 34.59 -15.09 12.32
CA PRO A 184 33.55 -14.62 11.41
C PRO A 184 34.10 -13.49 10.55
N SER A 185 34.02 -13.64 9.22
CA SER A 185 34.39 -12.58 8.28
C SER A 185 33.42 -11.40 8.32
N TYR A 186 32.18 -11.65 8.74
CA TYR A 186 31.11 -10.66 8.85
C TYR A 186 30.06 -11.09 9.88
N LEU A 187 29.71 -10.18 10.80
CA LEU A 187 28.65 -10.38 11.78
C LEU A 187 27.48 -9.44 11.48
N ARG A 188 26.27 -10.01 11.34
CA ARG A 188 25.02 -9.27 11.26
C ARG A 188 24.41 -9.23 12.66
N PHE A 189 24.25 -8.03 13.20
CA PHE A 189 23.52 -7.75 14.44
C PHE A 189 22.16 -7.17 14.11
#